data_AF-A0A3L7XMU2-F1
#
_entry.id   AF-A0A3L7XMU2-F1
#
_cell.length_a   1.000
_cell.length_b   1.000
_cell.length_c   1.000
_cell.angle_alpha   90.00
_cell.angle_beta   90.00
_cell.angle_gamma   90.00
#
_symmetry.space_group_name_H-M   'P 1'
#
loop_
_entity.id
_entity.type
_entity.pdbx_description
1 polymer ?
#
loop_
_entity_poly.entity_id
_entity_poly.type
_entity_poly.pdbx_seq_one_letter_code
_entity_poly.pdbx_strand_id
1 'polypeptide(L)'
;MITVIEELGPMVSRRSEHRLTLVPLLIAFAIGIASATQIAMLGALSRQRGITEATWVSMLATITGIALVIGVRAWRGEAPALPSPITPAGLFLVVSGIAAVLLVLSLRGIAPYYGTTGLFAVAFLLGTAAVVPKIGVALFFVINASGSLLGAVFFDQIGAFGAVPNPVTPMRLIGFLVVFAGILVVRFAR
;
A
#
# COMPACT_ATOMS: atom_id res chain seq x y z
N MET A 1 43.49 -25.08 2.13
CA MET A 1 42.20 -25.01 1.39
C MET A 1 40.98 -25.18 2.29
N ILE A 2 41.09 -25.84 3.46
CA ILE A 2 39.98 -26.03 4.41
C ILE A 2 39.71 -24.76 5.26
N THR A 3 40.75 -24.00 5.61
CA THR A 3 40.66 -22.79 6.44
C THR A 3 39.93 -21.61 5.77
N VAL A 4 39.86 -21.56 4.43
CA VAL A 4 39.17 -20.48 3.69
C VAL A 4 37.65 -20.68 3.67
N ILE A 5 37.18 -21.92 3.82
CA ILE A 5 35.74 -22.27 3.75
C ILE A 5 35.04 -21.91 5.07
N GLU A 6 35.77 -21.91 6.18
CA GLU A 6 35.25 -21.63 7.53
C GLU A 6 35.08 -20.11 7.79
N GLU A 7 35.90 -19.25 7.16
CA GLU A 7 35.69 -17.79 7.17
C GLU A 7 34.55 -17.33 6.23
N LEU A 8 34.27 -18.09 5.17
CA LEU A 8 33.16 -17.79 4.25
C LEU A 8 31.78 -18.14 4.82
N GLY A 9 31.68 -19.12 5.72
CA GLY A 9 30.46 -19.50 6.43
C GLY A 9 29.76 -18.33 7.17
N PRO A 10 30.46 -17.60 8.06
CA PRO A 10 29.89 -16.44 8.75
C PRO A 10 29.62 -15.24 7.84
N MET A 11 30.38 -15.07 6.74
CA MET A 11 30.13 -13.99 5.77
C MET A 11 28.88 -14.24 4.91
N VAL A 12 28.62 -15.49 4.49
CA VAL A 12 27.41 -15.85 3.73
C VAL A 12 26.17 -15.82 4.63
N SER A 13 26.31 -16.24 5.89
CA SER A 13 25.28 -16.13 6.93
C SER A 13 24.87 -14.68 7.21
N ARG A 14 25.83 -13.75 7.42
CA ARG A 14 25.51 -12.31 7.60
C ARG A 14 24.82 -11.70 6.39
N ARG A 15 25.18 -12.13 5.17
CA ARG A 15 24.60 -11.61 3.92
C ARG A 15 23.17 -12.10 3.70
N SER A 16 22.84 -13.33 4.12
CA SER A 16 21.48 -13.86 4.06
C SER A 16 20.57 -13.19 5.09
N GLU A 17 21.04 -12.99 6.33
CA GLU A 17 20.30 -12.25 7.37
C GLU A 17 19.99 -10.81 6.96
N HIS A 18 20.96 -10.08 6.38
CA HIS A 18 20.74 -8.72 5.87
C HIS A 18 19.75 -8.67 4.70
N ARG A 19 19.81 -9.63 3.76
CA ARG A 19 18.84 -9.67 2.64
C ARG A 19 17.43 -10.00 3.13
N LEU A 20 17.30 -10.85 4.15
CA LEU A 20 16.03 -11.20 4.78
C LEU A 20 15.38 -10.01 5.52
N THR A 21 16.17 -9.07 6.03
CA THR A 21 15.65 -7.82 6.63
C THR A 21 15.39 -6.72 5.59
N LEU A 22 16.21 -6.59 4.55
CA LEU A 22 16.06 -5.53 3.54
C LEU A 22 14.80 -5.68 2.68
N VAL A 23 14.42 -6.91 2.33
CA VAL A 23 13.25 -7.14 1.46
C VAL A 23 11.94 -6.65 2.11
N PRO A 24 11.60 -7.00 3.36
CA PRO A 24 10.43 -6.45 4.06
C PRO A 24 10.43 -4.91 4.18
N LEU A 25 11.62 -4.30 4.38
CA LEU A 25 11.75 -2.85 4.47
C LEU A 25 11.43 -2.18 3.13
N LEU A 26 11.95 -2.72 2.03
CA LEU A 26 11.64 -2.24 0.68
C LEU A 26 10.16 -2.40 0.35
N ILE A 27 9.54 -3.51 0.75
CA ILE A 27 8.10 -3.73 0.58
C ILE A 27 7.30 -2.68 1.39
N ALA A 28 7.64 -2.44 2.66
CA ALA A 28 6.98 -1.41 3.47
C ALA A 28 7.10 -0.01 2.84
N PHE A 29 8.26 0.30 2.27
CA PHE A 29 8.50 1.58 1.59
C PHE A 29 7.66 1.70 0.30
N ALA A 30 7.62 0.63 -0.51
CA ALA A 30 6.81 0.58 -1.72
C ALA A 30 5.30 0.68 -1.41
N ILE A 31 4.85 0.07 -0.31
CA ILE A 31 3.48 0.22 0.20
C ILE A 31 3.20 1.70 0.52
N GLY A 32 4.15 2.41 1.13
CA GLY A 32 4.04 3.85 1.38
C GLY A 32 3.82 4.66 0.09
N ILE A 33 4.62 4.40 -0.94
CA ILE A 33 4.49 5.07 -2.25
C ILE A 33 3.13 4.74 -2.90
N ALA A 34 2.68 3.49 -2.82
CA ALA A 34 1.38 3.07 -3.30
C ALA A 34 0.24 3.83 -2.58
N SER A 35 0.32 4.00 -1.26
CA SER A 35 -0.64 4.82 -0.50
C SER A 35 -0.63 6.28 -0.94
N ALA A 36 0.54 6.87 -1.20
CA ALA A 36 0.60 8.23 -1.73
C ALA A 36 -0.06 8.36 -3.11
N THR A 37 0.13 7.35 -3.96
CA THR A 37 -0.51 7.28 -5.28
C THR A 37 -2.04 7.24 -5.13
N GLN A 38 -2.55 6.42 -4.21
CA GLN A 38 -3.98 6.34 -3.90
C GLN A 38 -4.54 7.68 -3.41
N ILE A 39 -3.83 8.37 -2.51
CA ILE A 39 -4.22 9.69 -2.00
C ILE A 39 -4.24 10.74 -3.12
N ALA A 40 -3.22 10.74 -3.99
CA ALA A 40 -3.14 11.64 -5.13
C ALA A 40 -4.30 11.42 -6.14
N MET A 41 -4.59 10.16 -6.46
CA MET A 41 -5.73 9.78 -7.30
C MET A 41 -7.07 10.18 -6.69
N LEU A 42 -7.25 9.98 -5.38
CA LEU A 42 -8.47 10.37 -4.67
C LEU A 42 -8.65 11.89 -4.65
N GLY A 43 -7.56 12.63 -4.44
CA GLY A 43 -7.55 14.10 -4.50
C GLY A 43 -7.93 14.62 -5.89
N ALA A 44 -7.43 13.97 -6.94
CA ALA A 44 -7.80 14.28 -8.32
C ALA A 44 -9.27 14.00 -8.64
N LEU A 45 -9.77 12.84 -8.19
CA LEU A 45 -11.17 12.48 -8.33
C LEU A 45 -12.10 13.47 -7.60
N SER A 46 -11.67 13.90 -6.40
CA SER A 46 -12.38 14.91 -5.60
C SER A 46 -12.48 16.27 -6.30
N ARG A 47 -11.47 16.64 -7.09
CA ARG A 47 -11.50 17.88 -7.89
C ARG A 47 -12.46 17.82 -9.07
N GLN A 48 -12.69 16.65 -9.65
CA GLN A 48 -13.55 16.49 -10.83
C GLN A 48 -15.03 16.30 -10.51
N ARG A 49 -15.31 15.57 -9.42
CA ARG A 49 -16.66 15.03 -9.13
C ARG A 49 -17.15 15.38 -7.72
N GLY A 50 -16.36 16.17 -6.98
CA GLY A 50 -16.63 16.51 -5.59
C GLY A 50 -16.18 15.42 -4.62
N ILE A 51 -16.00 15.81 -3.36
CA ILE A 51 -15.47 14.96 -2.29
C ILE A 51 -16.37 13.74 -2.05
N THR A 52 -17.69 13.91 -2.15
CA THR A 52 -18.69 12.85 -1.89
C THR A 52 -18.62 11.73 -2.91
N GLU A 53 -18.61 12.05 -4.22
CA GLU A 53 -18.53 11.03 -5.27
C GLU A 53 -17.17 10.32 -5.27
N ALA A 54 -16.08 11.06 -5.01
CA ALA A 54 -14.75 10.48 -4.93
C ALA A 54 -14.61 9.48 -3.77
N THR A 55 -15.16 9.81 -2.61
CA THR A 55 -15.17 8.92 -1.44
C THR A 55 -16.03 7.68 -1.72
N TRP A 56 -17.19 7.86 -2.35
CA TRP A 56 -18.08 6.75 -2.73
C TRP A 56 -17.40 5.76 -3.70
N VAL A 57 -16.76 6.27 -4.75
CA VAL A 57 -16.01 5.45 -5.72
C VAL A 57 -14.87 4.69 -5.05
N SER A 58 -14.13 5.32 -4.14
CA SER A 58 -13.03 4.70 -3.40
C SER A 58 -13.51 3.60 -2.44
N MET A 59 -14.63 3.84 -1.74
CA MET A 59 -15.25 2.83 -0.87
C MET A 59 -15.68 1.62 -1.68
N LEU A 60 -16.40 1.83 -2.79
CA LEU A 60 -16.82 0.73 -3.69
C LEU A 60 -15.63 -0.02 -4.27
N ALA A 61 -14.55 0.67 -4.64
CA ALA A 61 -13.33 0.05 -5.17
C ALA A 61 -12.65 -0.84 -4.14
N THR A 62 -12.58 -0.38 -2.89
CA THR A 62 -11.98 -1.14 -1.80
C THR A 62 -12.81 -2.37 -1.46
N ILE A 63 -14.14 -2.21 -1.32
CA ILE A 63 -15.07 -3.31 -1.05
C ILE A 63 -14.98 -4.35 -2.17
N THR A 64 -15.01 -3.92 -3.43
CA THR A 64 -14.89 -4.81 -4.59
C THR A 64 -13.58 -5.57 -4.58
N GLY A 65 -12.46 -4.88 -4.36
CA GLY A 65 -11.13 -5.50 -4.32
C GLY A 65 -10.98 -6.53 -3.22
N ILE A 66 -11.40 -6.22 -1.99
CA ILE A 66 -11.35 -7.15 -0.85
C ILE A 66 -12.25 -8.36 -1.13
N ALA A 67 -13.49 -8.11 -1.56
CA ALA A 67 -14.45 -9.17 -1.81
C ALA A 67 -14.01 -10.09 -2.97
N LEU A 68 -13.34 -9.56 -3.99
CA LEU A 68 -12.77 -10.34 -5.08
C LEU A 68 -11.60 -11.21 -4.61
N VAL A 69 -10.69 -10.67 -3.80
CA VAL A 69 -9.58 -11.46 -3.23
C VAL A 69 -10.11 -12.60 -2.37
N ILE A 70 -11.08 -12.31 -1.49
CA ILE A 70 -11.67 -13.34 -0.63
C ILE A 70 -12.45 -14.37 -1.47
N GLY A 71 -13.23 -13.93 -2.45
CA GLY A 71 -14.00 -14.79 -3.35
C GLY A 71 -13.11 -15.73 -4.16
N VAL A 72 -12.00 -15.24 -4.72
CA VAL A 72 -11.02 -16.06 -5.45
C VAL A 72 -10.34 -17.06 -4.52
N ARG A 73 -9.97 -16.68 -3.30
CA ARG A 73 -9.38 -17.59 -2.31
C ARG A 73 -10.37 -18.65 -1.84
N ALA A 74 -11.63 -18.28 -1.63
CA ALA A 74 -12.70 -19.21 -1.30
C ALA A 74 -12.96 -20.21 -2.44
N TRP A 75 -12.91 -19.76 -3.70
CA TRP A 75 -13.07 -20.65 -4.85
C TRP A 75 -11.89 -21.62 -5.04
N ARG A 76 -10.69 -21.23 -4.60
CA ARG A 76 -9.49 -22.10 -4.56
C ARG A 76 -9.48 -23.10 -3.40
N GLY A 77 -10.52 -23.12 -2.56
CA GLY A 77 -10.61 -24.02 -1.41
C GLY A 77 -9.81 -23.56 -0.18
N GLU A 78 -9.17 -22.38 -0.22
CA GLU A 78 -8.46 -21.77 0.91
C GLU A 78 -9.38 -20.84 1.74
N ALA A 79 -10.64 -21.23 1.90
CA ALA A 79 -11.63 -20.40 2.58
C ALA A 79 -11.15 -20.07 4.01
N PRO A 80 -11.10 -18.78 4.41
CA PRO A 80 -10.79 -18.41 5.78
C PRO A 80 -11.73 -19.13 6.74
N ALA A 81 -11.18 -19.77 7.77
CA ALA A 81 -11.96 -20.44 8.82
C ALA A 81 -12.71 -19.39 9.66
N LEU A 82 -13.84 -18.91 9.14
CA LEU A 82 -14.70 -17.94 9.80
C LEU A 82 -15.81 -18.67 10.57
N PRO A 83 -16.12 -18.24 11.82
CA PRO A 83 -17.26 -18.77 12.56
C PRO A 83 -18.55 -18.68 11.73
N SER A 84 -19.30 -19.79 11.65
CA SER A 84 -20.56 -19.86 10.92
C SER A 84 -21.61 -19.00 11.61
N PRO A 85 -21.79 -17.76 11.13
CA PRO A 85 -22.73 -17.49 10.03
C PRO A 85 -22.13 -16.75 8.82
N ILE A 86 -20.86 -16.32 8.88
CA ILE A 86 -20.21 -15.47 7.84
C ILE A 86 -19.64 -16.33 6.69
N THR A 87 -19.68 -17.66 6.82
CA THR A 87 -18.96 -18.63 5.99
C THR A 87 -19.53 -18.96 4.59
N PRO A 88 -20.75 -18.57 4.14
CA PRO A 88 -21.12 -18.89 2.77
C PRO A 88 -20.30 -18.02 1.81
N ALA A 89 -19.33 -18.64 1.12
CA ALA A 89 -18.54 -18.03 0.05
C ALA A 89 -19.43 -17.30 -0.99
N GLY A 90 -20.67 -17.78 -1.17
CA GLY A 90 -21.69 -17.15 -1.99
C GLY A 90 -22.04 -15.70 -1.57
N LEU A 91 -22.09 -15.39 -0.27
CA LEU A 91 -22.37 -14.03 0.20
C LEU A 91 -21.26 -13.05 -0.22
N PHE A 92 -19.99 -13.45 -0.05
CA PHE A 92 -18.85 -12.63 -0.49
C PHE A 92 -18.81 -12.43 -2.00
N LEU A 93 -19.15 -13.47 -2.77
CA LEU A 93 -19.25 -13.38 -4.23
C LEU A 93 -20.39 -12.47 -4.68
N VAL A 94 -21.56 -12.54 -4.02
CA VAL A 94 -22.70 -11.68 -4.30
C VAL A 94 -22.39 -10.22 -3.94
N VAL A 95 -21.80 -9.97 -2.76
CA VAL A 95 -21.37 -8.63 -2.35
C VAL A 95 -20.30 -8.08 -3.28
N SER A 96 -19.34 -8.91 -3.70
CA SER A 96 -18.32 -8.54 -4.71
C SER A 96 -18.97 -8.17 -6.05
N GLY A 97 -19.92 -8.98 -6.52
CA GLY A 97 -20.64 -8.74 -7.76
C GLY A 97 -21.44 -7.43 -7.72
N ILE A 98 -22.19 -7.19 -6.64
CA ILE A 98 -22.95 -5.95 -6.44
C ILE A 98 -22.01 -4.74 -6.36
N ALA A 99 -20.94 -4.83 -5.57
CA ALA A 99 -19.95 -3.76 -5.44
C ALA A 99 -19.23 -3.48 -6.77
N ALA A 100 -18.89 -4.52 -7.55
CA ALA A 100 -18.28 -4.40 -8.86
C ALA A 100 -19.22 -3.72 -9.86
N VAL A 101 -20.50 -4.10 -9.87
CA VAL A 101 -21.52 -3.46 -10.71
C VAL A 101 -21.70 -1.99 -10.32
N LEU A 102 -21.82 -1.68 -9.03
CA LEU A 102 -21.92 -0.30 -8.54
C LEU A 102 -20.67 0.54 -8.86
N LEU A 103 -19.49 -0.07 -8.79
CA LEU A 103 -18.24 0.57 -9.18
C LEU A 103 -18.19 0.86 -10.68
N VAL A 104 -18.54 -0.12 -11.52
CA VAL A 104 -18.59 0.06 -12.97
C VAL A 104 -19.61 1.13 -13.37
N LEU A 105 -20.75 1.18 -12.69
CA LEU A 105 -21.75 2.23 -12.88
C LEU A 105 -21.24 3.59 -12.40
N SER A 106 -20.53 3.66 -11.27
CA SER A 106 -19.97 4.92 -10.74
C SER A 106 -18.78 5.44 -11.54
N LEU A 107 -18.07 4.55 -12.27
CA LEU A 107 -17.00 4.93 -13.21
C LEU A 107 -17.55 5.44 -14.55
N ARG A 108 -18.87 5.38 -14.79
CA ARG A 108 -19.45 5.89 -16.05
C ARG A 108 -19.26 7.42 -16.14
N GLY A 109 -18.43 7.83 -17.10
CA GLY A 109 -18.10 9.25 -17.32
C GLY A 109 -16.86 9.73 -16.56
N ILE A 110 -16.01 8.83 -16.06
CA ILE A 110 -14.68 9.13 -15.51
C ILE A 110 -13.70 8.11 -16.11
N ALA A 111 -12.42 8.48 -16.23
CA ALA A 111 -11.42 7.58 -16.77
C ALA A 111 -11.30 6.27 -15.94
N PRO A 112 -11.24 5.08 -16.57
CA PRO A 112 -11.30 3.79 -15.87
C PRO A 112 -10.18 3.57 -14.84
N TYR A 113 -9.05 4.27 -14.97
CA TYR A 113 -7.91 4.13 -14.08
C TYR A 113 -8.21 4.56 -12.64
N TYR A 114 -9.24 5.38 -12.37
CA TYR A 114 -9.62 5.69 -10.98
C TYR A 114 -10.18 4.49 -10.22
N GLY A 115 -10.64 3.45 -10.93
CA GLY A 115 -11.04 2.18 -10.33
C GLY A 115 -9.88 1.43 -9.65
N THR A 116 -8.62 1.74 -9.98
CA THR A 116 -7.46 1.08 -9.35
C THR A 116 -7.15 1.62 -7.95
N THR A 117 -7.80 2.71 -7.51
CA THR A 117 -7.63 3.27 -6.15
C THR A 117 -7.90 2.22 -5.06
N GLY A 118 -8.92 1.38 -5.24
CA GLY A 118 -9.22 0.28 -4.32
C GLY A 118 -8.19 -0.86 -4.33
N LEU A 119 -7.49 -1.06 -5.44
CA LEU A 119 -6.46 -2.11 -5.55
C LEU A 119 -5.23 -1.77 -4.70
N PHE A 120 -4.87 -0.48 -4.62
CA PHE A 120 -3.81 -0.01 -3.73
C PHE A 120 -4.15 -0.24 -2.25
N ALA A 121 -5.41 -0.06 -1.86
CA ALA A 121 -5.87 -0.33 -0.49
C ALA A 121 -5.77 -1.83 -0.13
N VAL A 122 -6.09 -2.72 -1.07
CA VAL A 122 -5.95 -4.17 -0.88
C VAL A 122 -4.48 -4.58 -0.77
N ALA A 123 -3.62 -4.06 -1.65
CA ALA A 123 -2.18 -4.31 -1.60
C ALA A 123 -1.57 -3.80 -0.30
N PHE A 124 -2.02 -2.63 0.19
CA PHE A 124 -1.66 -2.10 1.50
C PHE A 124 -2.06 -3.06 2.61
N LEU A 125 -3.32 -3.51 2.65
CA LEU A 125 -3.83 -4.37 3.72
C LEU A 125 -3.08 -5.71 3.79
N LEU A 126 -2.90 -6.36 2.64
CA LEU A 126 -2.18 -7.64 2.54
C LEU A 126 -0.68 -7.48 2.83
N GLY A 127 -0.07 -6.43 2.28
CA GLY A 127 1.35 -6.14 2.48
C GLY A 127 1.66 -5.83 3.95
N THR A 128 0.80 -5.05 4.60
CA THR A 128 0.92 -4.73 6.03
C THR A 128 0.84 -6.00 6.89
N ALA A 129 -0.15 -6.85 6.64
CA ALA A 129 -0.33 -8.11 7.39
C ALA A 129 0.87 -9.06 7.24
N ALA A 130 1.55 -9.07 6.09
CA ALA A 130 2.71 -9.93 5.83
C ALA A 130 4.04 -9.36 6.36
N VAL A 131 4.19 -8.03 6.37
CA VAL A 131 5.45 -7.35 6.70
C VAL A 131 5.55 -7.00 8.18
N VAL A 132 4.45 -6.59 8.82
CA VAL A 132 4.43 -6.19 10.23
C VAL A 132 4.99 -7.27 11.18
N PRO A 133 4.63 -8.57 11.05
CA PRO A 133 5.18 -9.61 11.92
C PRO A 133 6.71 -9.81 11.77
N LYS A 134 7.30 -9.37 10.66
CA LYS A 134 8.73 -9.60 10.34
C LYS A 134 9.65 -8.48 10.85
N ILE A 135 9.18 -7.23 10.81
CA ILE A 135 9.99 -6.05 11.16
C ILE A 135 9.47 -5.27 12.37
N GLY A 136 8.26 -5.61 12.85
CA GLY A 136 7.58 -4.94 13.95
C GLY A 136 6.73 -3.75 13.49
N VAL A 137 5.65 -3.49 14.24
CA VAL A 137 4.62 -2.47 13.94
C VAL A 137 5.24 -1.07 13.83
N ALA A 138 6.06 -0.67 14.80
CA ALA A 138 6.64 0.68 14.84
C ALA A 138 7.52 0.97 13.60
N LEU A 139 8.40 0.03 13.24
CA LEU A 139 9.31 0.20 12.11
C LEU A 139 8.56 0.22 10.77
N PHE A 140 7.53 -0.62 10.63
CA PHE A 140 6.66 -0.61 9.47
C PHE A 140 6.01 0.77 9.25
N PHE A 141 5.37 1.35 10.27
CA PHE A 141 4.68 2.63 10.13
C PHE A 141 5.64 3.79 9.82
N VAL A 142 6.83 3.80 10.43
CA VAL A 142 7.86 4.81 10.14
C VAL A 142 8.29 4.74 8.67
N ILE A 143 8.62 3.55 8.17
CA ILE A 143 9.08 3.38 6.78
C ILE A 143 7.95 3.63 5.78
N ASN A 144 6.74 3.16 6.09
CA ASN A 144 5.56 3.39 5.28
C ASN A 144 5.23 4.88 5.18
N ALA A 145 5.24 5.61 6.30
CA ALA A 145 5.03 7.06 6.31
C ALA A 145 6.10 7.80 5.50
N SER A 146 7.33 7.30 5.51
CA SER A 146 8.43 7.89 4.76
C SER A 146 8.28 7.69 3.25
N GLY A 147 7.88 6.49 2.83
CA GLY A 147 7.55 6.20 1.43
C GLY A 147 6.36 7.01 0.94
N SER A 148 5.33 7.21 1.78
CA SER A 148 4.16 8.00 1.40
C SER A 148 4.46 9.49 1.30
N LEU A 149 5.29 10.04 2.20
CA LEU A 149 5.73 11.43 2.12
C LEU A 149 6.60 11.68 0.88
N LEU A 150 7.52 10.77 0.56
CA LEU A 150 8.33 10.86 -0.65
C LEU A 150 7.46 10.79 -1.91
N GLY A 151 6.52 9.84 -1.95
CA GLY A 151 5.56 9.72 -3.05
C GLY A 151 4.70 10.97 -3.22
N ALA A 152 4.19 11.54 -2.12
CA ALA A 152 3.37 12.75 -2.16
C ALA A 152 4.13 13.94 -2.75
N VAL A 153 5.38 14.16 -2.34
CA VAL A 153 6.23 15.23 -2.90
C VAL A 153 6.50 15.00 -4.39
N PHE A 154 6.78 13.76 -4.78
CA PHE A 154 7.00 13.40 -6.18
C PHE A 154 5.76 13.69 -7.04
N PHE A 155 4.56 13.31 -6.56
CA PHE A 155 3.31 13.58 -7.28
C PHE A 155 2.96 15.08 -7.34
N ASP A 156 3.27 15.83 -6.29
CA ASP A 156 3.08 17.29 -6.25
C ASP A 156 3.99 18.04 -7.24
N GLN A 157 5.22 17.56 -7.45
CA GLN A 157 6.17 18.14 -8.41
C GLN A 157 5.67 18.04 -9.84
N ILE A 158 5.17 16.88 -10.22
CA ILE A 158 4.75 16.58 -11.59
C ILE A 158 3.31 17.00 -11.88
N GLY A 159 2.58 17.51 -10.88
CA GLY A 159 1.16 17.84 -11.01
C GLY A 159 0.31 16.61 -11.37
N ALA A 160 0.66 15.44 -10.84
CA ALA A 160 0.05 14.18 -11.25
C ALA A 160 -1.48 14.21 -11.09
N PHE A 161 -2.16 13.50 -11.99
CA PHE A 161 -3.62 13.34 -11.99
C PHE A 161 -4.38 14.68 -12.10
N GLY A 162 -3.84 15.64 -12.87
CA GLY A 162 -4.47 16.94 -13.09
C GLY A 162 -4.44 17.84 -11.84
N ALA A 163 -3.42 17.70 -11.00
CA ALA A 163 -3.14 18.66 -9.94
C ALA A 163 -2.40 19.88 -10.52
N VAL A 164 -2.62 21.07 -9.96
CA VAL A 164 -1.81 22.24 -10.30
C VAL A 164 -0.37 21.95 -9.83
N PRO A 165 0.63 21.94 -10.72
CA PRO A 165 2.00 21.66 -10.34
C PRO A 165 2.46 22.64 -9.26
N ASN A 166 2.90 22.13 -8.11
CA ASN A 166 3.45 22.94 -7.02
C ASN A 166 4.96 22.68 -6.94
N PRO A 167 5.80 23.56 -7.50
CA PRO A 167 7.24 23.37 -7.47
C PRO A 167 7.73 23.30 -6.02
N VAL A 168 8.67 22.39 -5.76
CA VAL A 168 9.16 22.13 -4.40
C VAL A 168 9.90 23.35 -3.89
N THR A 169 9.36 23.96 -2.85
CA THR A 169 10.04 25.00 -2.10
C THR A 169 11.15 24.40 -1.23
N PRO A 170 12.26 25.13 -0.98
CA PRO A 170 13.34 24.68 -0.10
C PRO A 170 12.85 24.21 1.28
N MET A 171 11.76 24.81 1.78
CA MET A 171 11.12 24.45 3.04
C MET A 171 10.58 23.01 3.07
N ARG A 172 10.06 22.49 1.94
CA ARG A 172 9.61 21.10 1.82
C ARG A 172 10.80 20.12 1.84
N LEU A 173 11.94 20.53 1.29
CA LEU A 173 13.17 19.73 1.33
C LEU A 173 13.71 19.60 2.76
N ILE A 174 13.62 20.68 3.55
CA ILE A 174 13.97 20.65 4.98
C ILE A 174 13.01 19.73 5.74
N GLY A 175 11.69 19.83 5.51
CA GLY A 175 10.72 18.91 6.11
C GLY A 175 11.01 17.44 5.79
N PHE A 176 11.44 17.14 4.57
CA PHE A 176 11.86 15.79 4.18
C PHE A 176 13.09 15.32 4.95
N LEU A 177 14.13 16.15 5.09
CA LEU A 177 15.33 15.82 5.86
C LEU A 177 15.00 15.56 7.34
N VAL A 178 14.06 16.30 7.91
CA VAL A 178 13.59 16.10 9.30
C VAL A 178 12.87 14.76 9.46
N VAL A 179 12.00 14.39 8.54
CA VAL A 179 11.33 13.08 8.53
C VAL A 179 12.38 11.97 8.44
N PHE A 180 13.33 12.10 7.52
CA PHE A 180 14.41 11.12 7.32
C PHE A 180 15.29 10.98 8.57
N ALA A 181 15.62 12.10 9.23
CA ALA A 181 16.32 12.09 10.50
C ALA A 181 15.51 11.38 11.60
N GLY A 182 14.19 11.60 11.67
CA GLY A 182 13.30 10.89 12.59
C GLY A 182 13.34 9.37 12.41
N ILE A 183 13.38 8.88 11.17
CA ILE A 183 13.53 7.44 10.87
C ILE A 183 14.85 6.90 11.43
N LEU A 184 15.94 7.62 11.18
CA LEU A 184 17.28 7.22 11.62
C LEU A 184 17.33 7.14 13.15
N VAL A 185 16.77 8.12 13.85
CA VAL A 185 16.69 8.12 15.31
C VAL A 185 15.93 6.88 15.82
N VAL A 186 14.76 6.56 15.25
CA VAL A 186 13.99 5.36 15.66
C VAL A 186 14.77 4.07 15.41
N ARG A 187 15.54 4.01 14.32
CA ARG A 187 16.36 2.84 14.00
C ARG A 187 17.54 2.68 14.95
N PHE A 188 18.19 3.77 15.34
CA PHE A 188 19.35 3.75 16.24
C PHE A 188 18.98 3.71 17.73
N ALA A 189 17.74 4.03 18.09
CA ALA A 189 17.23 3.91 19.46
C ALA A 189 16.87 2.46 19.86
N ARG A 190 17.02 1.49 18.95
CA ARG A 190 16.91 0.04 19.21
C ARG A 190 18.28 -0.61 19.06
#